data_AF-A0A7Z9GVF2-F1
#
_entry.id   AF-A0A7Z9GVF2-F1
#
_cell.length_a   1.000
_cell.length_b   1.000
_cell.length_c   1.000
_cell.angle_alpha   90.00
_cell.angle_beta   90.00
_cell.angle_gamma   90.00
#
_symmetry.space_group_name_H-M   'P 1'
#
loop_
_entity.id
_entity.type
_entity.pdbx_description
1 polymer ?
#
loop_
_entity_poly.entity_id
_entity_poly.type
_entity_poly.pdbx_seq_one_letter_code
_entity_poly.pdbx_strand_id
1 'polypeptide(L)'
;MYDVSEAHVTCGKCGELLDVAYDWDRARVPESWAEFERLGAQRHDPVRFSGVWRFHELLPFADPRFLVTVGEGQTLLQQAEVVSKFVGLNSDCLYLQYEGMNPSGSFKDNGMAAAFTHARTIGAQRAACASTGNTSASLAMYCSVTQLMKATVAVGSFNWCPVKIQTTRS
;
A
#
# COMPACT_ATOMS: atom_id res chain seq x y z
N MET A 1 -23.72 0.22 -7.28
CA MET A 1 -22.44 -0.49 -7.14
C MET A 1 -21.77 -0.38 -8.49
N TYR A 2 -20.54 0.13 -8.51
CA TYR A 2 -19.76 0.27 -9.75
C TYR A 2 -18.90 -0.97 -9.91
N ASP A 3 -18.67 -1.41 -11.14
CA ASP A 3 -17.71 -2.48 -11.39
C ASP A 3 -16.29 -1.98 -11.10
N VAL A 4 -15.41 -2.89 -10.68
CA VAL A 4 -14.02 -2.55 -10.32
C VAL A 4 -13.22 -2.04 -11.53
N SER A 5 -13.65 -2.34 -12.76
CA SER A 5 -13.03 -1.80 -13.98
C SER A 5 -13.47 -0.37 -14.31
N GLU A 6 -14.48 0.17 -13.65
CA GLU A 6 -14.97 1.53 -13.89
C GLU A 6 -14.16 2.57 -13.10
N ALA A 7 -13.73 3.64 -13.80
CA ALA A 7 -12.96 4.72 -13.19
C ALA A 7 -13.86 5.82 -12.64
N HIS A 8 -14.42 5.58 -11.45
CA HIS A 8 -15.17 6.59 -10.69
C HIS A 8 -14.46 6.90 -9.37
N VAL A 9 -14.43 8.19 -8.99
CA VAL A 9 -13.94 8.64 -7.67
C VAL A 9 -15.07 9.18 -6.81
N THR A 10 -16.20 9.54 -7.43
CA THR A 10 -17.39 10.06 -6.78
C THR A 10 -18.64 9.36 -7.29
N CYS A 11 -19.68 9.34 -6.45
CA CYS A 11 -20.99 8.85 -6.81
C CYS A 11 -21.67 9.79 -7.80
N GLY A 12 -22.07 9.29 -8.97
CA GLY A 12 -22.76 10.07 -10.00
C GLY A 12 -24.12 10.62 -9.60
N LYS A 13 -24.69 10.20 -8.45
CA LYS A 13 -25.99 10.68 -7.93
C LYS A 13 -25.85 11.75 -6.84
N CYS A 14 -24.96 11.55 -5.87
CA CYS A 14 -24.83 12.44 -4.71
C CYS A 14 -23.52 13.23 -4.67
N GLY A 15 -22.53 12.91 -5.51
CA GLY A 15 -21.23 13.58 -5.54
C GLY A 15 -20.26 13.18 -4.43
N GLU A 16 -20.69 12.37 -3.46
CA GLU A 16 -19.83 11.86 -2.38
C GLU A 16 -18.73 10.91 -2.90
N LEU A 17 -17.66 10.77 -2.12
CA LEU A 17 -16.57 9.84 -2.42
C LEU A 17 -17.06 8.39 -2.43
N LEU A 18 -16.47 7.58 -3.31
CA LEU A 18 -16.70 6.14 -3.32
C LEU A 18 -15.84 5.44 -2.28
N ASP A 19 -16.37 4.35 -1.73
CA ASP A 19 -15.68 3.46 -0.80
C ASP A 19 -15.65 2.03 -1.38
N VAL A 20 -14.71 1.22 -0.90
CA VAL A 20 -14.55 -0.16 -1.34
C VAL A 20 -15.51 -1.06 -0.59
N ALA A 21 -16.47 -1.62 -1.31
CA ALA A 21 -17.42 -2.59 -0.77
C ALA A 21 -17.00 -4.02 -1.16
N TYR A 22 -16.50 -4.78 -0.19
CA TYR A 22 -16.24 -6.22 -0.39
C TYR A 22 -17.47 -7.05 -0.04
N ASP A 23 -17.65 -8.11 -0.82
CA ASP A 23 -18.47 -9.24 -0.42
C ASP A 23 -17.66 -10.10 0.56
N TRP A 24 -17.83 -9.82 1.86
CA TRP A 24 -17.07 -10.47 2.93
C TRP A 24 -17.38 -11.95 3.07
N ASP A 25 -18.53 -12.42 2.57
CA ASP A 25 -18.89 -13.85 2.58
C ASP A 25 -17.95 -14.68 1.70
N ARG A 26 -17.21 -14.02 0.79
CA ARG A 26 -16.20 -14.64 -0.08
C ARG A 26 -14.79 -14.65 0.52
N ALA A 27 -14.55 -13.89 1.59
CA ALA A 27 -13.23 -13.83 2.22
C ALA A 27 -13.05 -15.00 3.18
N ARG A 28 -11.92 -15.71 3.07
CA ARG A 28 -11.58 -16.76 4.04
C ARG A 28 -10.93 -16.11 5.26
N VAL A 29 -11.73 -15.83 6.29
CA VAL A 29 -11.23 -15.30 7.56
C VAL A 29 -10.58 -16.43 8.38
N PRO A 30 -9.36 -16.24 8.93
CA PRO A 30 -8.75 -17.19 9.83
C PRO A 30 -9.63 -17.50 11.04
N GLU A 31 -9.70 -18.77 11.42
CA GLU A 31 -10.53 -19.23 12.54
C GLU A 31 -9.85 -19.00 13.90
N SER A 32 -8.55 -18.66 13.89
CA SER A 32 -7.77 -18.43 15.10
C SER A 32 -6.60 -17.46 14.89
N TRP A 33 -6.14 -16.87 16.00
CA TRP A 33 -4.91 -16.08 16.03
C TRP A 33 -3.68 -16.88 15.59
N ALA A 34 -3.57 -18.14 15.98
CA ALA A 34 -2.47 -19.01 15.58
C ALA A 34 -2.42 -19.21 14.06
N GLU A 35 -3.58 -19.32 13.41
CA GLU A 35 -3.66 -19.37 11.95
C GLU A 35 -3.22 -18.04 11.32
N PHE A 36 -3.70 -16.91 11.84
CA PHE A 36 -3.30 -15.58 11.36
C PHE A 36 -1.79 -15.33 11.50
N GLU A 37 -1.20 -15.69 12.63
CA GLU A 37 0.25 -15.61 12.87
C GLU A 37 1.04 -16.48 11.89
N ARG A 38 0.54 -17.70 11.62
CA ARG A 38 1.16 -18.60 10.63
C ARG A 38 1.19 -17.98 9.24
N LEU A 39 0.13 -17.27 8.81
CA LEU A 39 0.13 -16.53 7.54
C LEU A 39 1.23 -15.46 7.52
N GLY A 40 1.40 -14.74 8.64
CA GLY A 40 2.45 -13.72 8.79
C GLY A 40 3.88 -14.25 8.88
N ALA A 41 4.05 -15.52 9.27
CA ALA A 41 5.36 -16.17 9.42
C ALA A 41 5.93 -16.74 8.11
N GLN A 42 5.13 -16.89 7.06
CA GLN A 42 5.53 -17.51 5.78
C GLN A 42 6.35 -16.58 4.88
N ARG A 43 7.38 -15.93 5.41
CA ARG A 43 8.18 -14.93 4.67
C ARG A 43 9.06 -15.51 3.56
N HIS A 44 9.16 -16.82 3.45
CA HIS A 44 9.88 -17.51 2.38
C HIS A 44 9.08 -17.59 1.07
N ASP A 45 7.75 -17.43 1.15
CA ASP A 45 6.91 -17.29 -0.03
C ASP A 45 7.08 -15.87 -0.60
N PRO A 46 7.48 -15.70 -1.88
CA PRO A 46 7.68 -14.40 -2.48
C PRO A 46 6.49 -13.45 -2.36
N VAL A 47 5.26 -13.98 -2.44
CA VAL A 47 4.04 -13.20 -2.29
C VAL A 47 3.84 -12.80 -0.83
N ARG A 48 4.07 -13.72 0.11
CA ARG A 48 3.90 -13.43 1.55
C ARG A 48 5.09 -12.75 2.21
N PHE A 49 6.17 -12.52 1.47
CA PHE A 49 7.21 -11.62 1.90
C PHE A 49 6.63 -10.22 2.14
N SER A 50 5.78 -9.72 1.24
CA SER A 50 5.03 -8.47 1.44
C SER A 50 4.19 -8.50 2.73
N GLY A 51 4.24 -7.41 3.48
CA GLY A 51 3.35 -7.12 4.60
C GLY A 51 1.89 -6.97 4.22
N VAL A 52 1.62 -6.57 2.97
CA VAL A 52 0.26 -6.46 2.40
C VAL A 52 -0.22 -7.83 1.94
N TRP A 53 0.55 -8.50 1.07
CA TRP A 53 0.08 -9.71 0.38
C TRP A 53 0.19 -11.00 1.17
N ARG A 54 0.89 -11.01 2.31
CA ARG A 54 0.80 -12.13 3.26
C ARG A 54 -0.62 -12.42 3.74
N PHE A 55 -1.52 -11.44 3.60
CA PHE A 55 -2.94 -11.53 3.93
C PHE A 55 -3.86 -11.45 2.69
N HIS A 56 -3.35 -11.78 1.49
CA HIS A 56 -4.13 -11.65 0.25
C HIS A 56 -5.44 -12.47 0.28
N GLU A 57 -5.53 -13.57 1.03
CA GLU A 57 -6.78 -14.35 1.17
C GLU A 57 -7.90 -13.59 1.90
N LEU A 58 -7.56 -12.53 2.64
CA LEU A 58 -8.51 -11.62 3.27
C LEU A 58 -9.01 -10.53 2.32
N LEU A 59 -8.43 -10.43 1.13
CA LEU A 59 -8.70 -9.38 0.15
C LEU A 59 -9.30 -10.01 -1.12
N PRO A 60 -10.64 -10.02 -1.29
CA PRO A 60 -11.29 -10.75 -2.38
C PRO A 60 -10.84 -10.39 -3.81
N PHE A 61 -10.25 -9.21 -4.02
CA PHE A 61 -9.71 -8.77 -5.31
C PHE A 61 -8.28 -9.25 -5.59
N ALA A 62 -7.59 -9.79 -4.58
CA ALA A 62 -6.15 -10.04 -4.58
C ALA A 62 -5.81 -11.44 -5.13
N ASP A 63 -6.12 -11.68 -6.42
CA ASP A 63 -5.75 -12.92 -7.10
C ASP A 63 -4.21 -13.06 -7.19
N PRO A 64 -3.62 -14.16 -6.66
CA PRO A 64 -2.18 -14.40 -6.63
C PRO A 64 -1.46 -14.21 -7.98
N ARG A 65 -2.15 -14.43 -9.10
CA ARG A 65 -1.58 -14.31 -10.46
C ARG A 65 -1.25 -12.87 -10.84
N PHE A 66 -1.96 -11.90 -10.25
CA PHE A 66 -1.86 -10.48 -10.59
C PHE A 66 -1.19 -9.63 -9.52
N LEU A 67 -0.84 -10.21 -8.37
CA LEU A 67 -0.20 -9.47 -7.28
C LEU A 67 1.08 -8.79 -7.75
N VAL A 68 1.25 -7.54 -7.32
CA VAL A 68 2.41 -6.71 -7.58
C VAL A 68 2.98 -6.27 -6.24
N THR A 69 4.27 -6.51 -6.04
CA THR A 69 4.96 -6.18 -4.79
C THR A 69 6.39 -5.76 -5.05
N VAL A 70 6.90 -4.93 -4.15
CA VAL A 70 8.31 -4.55 -4.03
C VAL A 70 8.88 -4.91 -2.66
N GLY A 71 8.14 -5.70 -1.87
CA GLY A 71 8.51 -6.11 -0.51
C GLY A 71 8.03 -5.17 0.61
N GLU A 72 7.08 -4.29 0.32
CA GLU A 72 6.46 -3.34 1.25
C GLU A 72 5.78 -3.99 2.47
N GLY A 73 5.49 -3.19 3.50
CA GLY A 73 4.71 -3.58 4.68
C GLY A 73 5.47 -4.38 5.75
N GLN A 74 6.79 -4.54 5.63
CA GLN A 74 7.63 -5.25 6.62
C GLN A 74 8.29 -4.29 7.62
N THR A 75 7.50 -3.39 8.18
CA THR A 75 7.97 -2.27 8.99
C THR A 75 8.07 -2.66 10.46
N LEU A 76 9.01 -2.01 11.17
CA LEU A 76 9.28 -2.30 12.57
C LEU A 76 8.19 -1.71 13.47
N LEU A 77 7.68 -2.54 14.39
CA LEU A 77 6.87 -2.10 15.53
C LEU A 77 7.78 -2.02 16.76
N GLN A 78 8.12 -0.81 17.18
CA GLN A 78 9.07 -0.57 18.26
C GLN A 78 8.37 -0.02 19.50
N GLN A 79 8.62 -0.63 20.65
CA GLN A 79 8.19 -0.07 21.93
C GLN A 79 8.92 1.26 22.19
N ALA A 80 8.16 2.29 22.56
CA ALA A 80 8.65 3.66 22.66
C ALA A 80 8.60 4.21 24.09
N GLU A 81 9.42 3.65 24.97
CA GLU A 81 9.44 3.97 26.40
C GLU A 81 9.65 5.47 26.71
N VAL A 82 10.56 6.14 26.00
CA VAL A 82 10.84 7.56 26.25
C VAL A 82 9.62 8.42 25.90
N VAL A 83 8.99 8.12 24.78
CA VAL A 83 7.79 8.83 24.32
C VAL A 83 6.62 8.53 25.24
N SER A 84 6.46 7.29 25.69
CA SER A 84 5.38 6.90 26.60
C SER A 84 5.43 7.70 27.90
N LYS A 85 6.62 7.85 28.50
CA LYS A 85 6.83 8.67 29.70
C LYS A 85 6.50 10.13 29.46
N PHE A 86 6.90 10.66 28.30
CA PHE A 86 6.60 12.05 27.92
C PHE A 86 5.09 12.32 27.81
N VAL A 87 4.31 11.37 27.29
CA VAL A 87 2.85 11.51 27.13
C VAL A 87 2.03 10.99 28.33
N GLY A 88 2.69 10.54 29.41
CA GLY A 88 2.02 10.04 30.61
C GLY A 88 1.38 8.64 30.46
N LEU A 89 1.87 7.82 29.53
CA LEU A 89 1.43 6.44 29.31
C LEU A 89 2.42 5.43 29.92
N ASN A 90 1.89 4.26 30.32
CA ASN A 90 2.70 3.12 30.72
C ASN A 90 3.64 2.70 29.60
N SER A 91 4.88 2.34 29.95
CA SER A 91 5.94 2.01 28.99
C SER A 91 5.63 0.83 28.08
N ASP A 92 4.77 -0.08 28.51
CA ASP A 92 4.39 -1.27 27.74
C ASP A 92 3.17 -1.05 26.84
N CYS A 93 2.60 0.17 26.82
CA CYS A 93 1.35 0.48 26.12
C CYS A 93 1.53 1.38 24.89
N LEU A 94 2.75 1.86 24.60
CA LEU A 94 3.02 2.71 23.44
C LEU A 94 4.06 2.09 22.50
N TYR A 95 3.65 1.93 21.25
CA TYR A 95 4.47 1.41 20.16
C TYR A 95 4.44 2.36 18.98
N LEU A 96 5.56 2.44 18.26
CA LEU A 96 5.69 3.19 17.02
C LEU A 96 5.89 2.21 15.86
N GLN A 97 5.03 2.32 14.86
CA GLN A 97 5.19 1.61 13.59
C GLN A 97 5.96 2.49 12.61
N TYR A 98 7.18 2.08 12.24
CA TYR A 98 8.04 2.88 11.36
C TYR A 98 7.74 2.65 9.88
N GLU A 99 6.64 3.21 9.40
CA GLU A 99 6.21 3.10 8.00
C GLU A 99 7.15 3.78 6.97
N GLY A 100 8.09 4.59 7.45
CA GLY A 100 9.15 5.18 6.64
C GLY A 100 10.24 4.19 6.22
N MET A 101 10.24 2.96 6.73
CA MET A 101 11.19 1.90 6.34
C MET A 101 10.73 1.07 5.15
N ASN A 102 9.58 1.41 4.56
CA ASN A 102 9.16 0.85 3.28
C ASN A 102 10.13 1.25 2.15
N PRO A 103 10.17 0.52 1.02
CA PRO A 103 11.16 0.74 -0.05
C PRO A 103 11.23 2.17 -0.61
N SER A 104 10.12 2.90 -0.73
CA SER A 104 10.11 4.32 -1.16
C SER A 104 10.40 5.31 -0.04
N GLY A 105 10.56 4.82 1.19
CA GLY A 105 10.66 5.63 2.39
C GLY A 105 9.30 6.08 2.95
N SER A 106 8.19 5.42 2.59
CA SER A 106 6.86 5.84 3.06
C SER A 106 5.77 4.77 3.10
N PHE A 107 4.76 4.99 3.93
CA PHE A 107 3.55 4.16 4.03
C PHE A 107 2.74 4.06 2.72
N LYS A 108 3.00 4.94 1.74
CA LYS A 108 2.26 4.96 0.47
C LYS A 108 2.50 3.68 -0.35
N ASP A 109 3.59 2.97 -0.08
CA ASP A 109 3.91 1.70 -0.74
C ASP A 109 2.84 0.64 -0.49
N ASN A 110 2.25 0.60 0.70
CA ASN A 110 1.22 -0.40 1.03
C ASN A 110 -0.03 -0.23 0.14
N GLY A 111 -0.46 1.03 -0.07
CA GLY A 111 -1.58 1.33 -0.97
C GLY A 111 -1.19 1.19 -2.45
N MET A 112 0.06 1.51 -2.78
CA MET A 112 0.57 1.39 -4.15
C MET A 112 0.61 -0.08 -4.61
N ALA A 113 0.91 -1.02 -3.71
CA ALA A 113 0.81 -2.45 -3.97
C ALA A 113 -0.59 -2.81 -4.51
N ALA A 114 -1.63 -2.43 -3.75
CA ALA A 114 -3.02 -2.68 -4.12
C ALA A 114 -3.40 -2.01 -5.44
N ALA A 115 -3.03 -0.74 -5.61
CA ALA A 115 -3.31 0.01 -6.82
C ALA A 115 -2.65 -0.61 -8.07
N PHE A 116 -1.38 -1.02 -7.99
CA PHE A 116 -0.68 -1.64 -9.11
C PHE A 116 -1.17 -3.06 -9.41
N THR A 117 -1.57 -3.82 -8.40
CA THR A 117 -2.21 -5.13 -8.57
C THR A 117 -3.53 -4.99 -9.31
N HIS A 118 -4.37 -4.05 -8.88
CA HIS A 118 -5.62 -3.79 -9.57
C HIS A 118 -5.39 -3.28 -11.00
N ALA A 119 -4.49 -2.31 -11.19
CA ALA A 119 -4.15 -1.79 -12.51
C ALA A 119 -3.60 -2.88 -13.46
N ARG A 120 -2.78 -3.82 -12.96
CA ARG A 120 -2.34 -4.98 -13.73
C ARG A 120 -3.51 -5.88 -14.11
N THR A 121 -4.46 -6.09 -13.20
CA THR A 121 -5.66 -6.93 -13.43
C THR A 121 -6.52 -6.39 -14.56
N ILE A 122 -6.67 -5.06 -14.66
CA ILE A 122 -7.45 -4.41 -15.74
C ILE A 122 -6.61 -4.09 -16.99
N GLY A 123 -5.33 -4.51 -17.03
CA GLY A 123 -4.45 -4.29 -18.18
C GLY A 123 -4.02 -2.84 -18.39
N ALA A 124 -3.99 -2.01 -17.35
CA ALA A 124 -3.50 -0.63 -17.45
C ALA A 124 -2.02 -0.57 -17.84
N GLN A 125 -1.68 0.39 -18.72
CA GLN A 125 -0.31 0.56 -19.25
C GLN A 125 0.39 1.82 -18.73
N ARG A 126 -0.33 2.68 -18.02
CA ARG A 126 0.16 3.99 -17.56
C ARG A 126 -0.37 4.28 -16.16
N ALA A 127 0.51 4.83 -15.33
CA ALA A 127 0.17 5.31 -14.01
C ALA A 127 0.56 6.79 -13.92
N ALA A 128 -0.34 7.62 -13.40
CA ALA A 128 -0.10 9.04 -13.27
C ALA A 128 -0.50 9.55 -11.89
N CYS A 129 0.24 10.55 -11.39
CA CYS A 129 -0.16 11.27 -10.19
C CYS A 129 0.19 12.75 -10.30
N ALA A 130 -0.69 13.60 -9.77
CA ALA A 130 -0.41 15.00 -9.49
C ALA A 130 -0.02 15.14 -8.01
N SER A 131 1.26 14.96 -7.70
CA SER A 131 1.77 15.05 -6.32
C SER A 131 3.26 15.34 -6.29
N THR A 132 3.69 16.12 -5.29
CA THR A 132 5.10 16.48 -5.07
C THR A 132 5.73 15.67 -3.93
N GLY A 133 4.99 14.69 -3.38
CA GLY A 133 5.33 14.00 -2.14
C GLY A 133 5.51 12.49 -2.26
N ASN A 134 5.25 11.79 -1.17
CA ASN A 134 5.48 10.35 -1.05
C ASN A 134 4.73 9.52 -2.10
N THR A 135 3.54 9.97 -2.51
CA THR A 135 2.73 9.25 -3.52
C THR A 135 3.44 9.18 -4.87
N SER A 136 4.09 10.26 -5.32
CA SER A 136 4.80 10.26 -6.60
C SER A 136 6.12 9.50 -6.54
N ALA A 137 6.82 9.55 -5.41
CA ALA A 137 8.00 8.72 -5.18
C ALA A 137 7.65 7.22 -5.23
N SER A 138 6.61 6.81 -4.50
CA SER A 138 6.10 5.43 -4.49
C SER A 138 5.65 4.99 -5.88
N LEU A 139 4.87 5.82 -6.60
CA LEU A 139 4.38 5.50 -7.96
C LEU A 139 5.54 5.30 -8.94
N ALA A 140 6.51 6.21 -8.94
CA ALA A 140 7.65 6.11 -9.84
C ALA A 140 8.51 4.88 -9.55
N MET A 141 8.75 4.59 -8.26
CA MET A 141 9.47 3.39 -7.83
C MET A 141 8.74 2.11 -8.29
N TYR A 142 7.43 2.01 -8.06
CA TYR A 142 6.65 0.85 -8.51
C TYR A 142 6.69 0.69 -10.04
N CYS A 143 6.55 1.76 -10.82
CA CYS A 143 6.73 1.69 -12.27
C CYS A 143 8.14 1.22 -12.67
N SER A 144 9.18 1.75 -12.02
CA SER A 144 10.58 1.44 -12.34
C SER A 144 10.97 0.01 -11.97
N VAL A 145 10.57 -0.48 -10.79
CA VAL A 145 10.92 -1.83 -10.33
C VAL A 145 10.11 -2.90 -11.07
N THR A 146 8.82 -2.65 -11.29
CA THR A 146 7.92 -3.67 -11.86
C THR A 146 7.89 -3.68 -13.39
N GLN A 147 8.25 -2.55 -14.02
CA GLN A 147 8.20 -2.35 -15.47
C GLN A 147 6.81 -2.62 -16.10
N LEU A 148 5.75 -2.64 -15.31
CA LEU A 148 4.39 -2.94 -15.77
C LEU A 148 3.73 -1.75 -16.48
N MET A 149 4.07 -0.53 -16.07
CA MET A 149 3.39 0.70 -16.48
C MET A 149 4.38 1.84 -16.68
N LYS A 150 4.05 2.76 -17.59
CA LYS A 150 4.78 4.03 -17.74
C LYS A 150 4.32 5.04 -16.69
N ALA A 151 5.25 5.66 -15.98
CA ALA A 151 4.96 6.69 -14.99
C ALA A 151 4.77 8.08 -15.63
N THR A 152 3.85 8.88 -15.09
CA THR A 152 3.76 10.32 -15.36
C THR A 152 3.50 11.06 -14.06
N VAL A 153 4.46 11.87 -13.62
CA VAL A 153 4.35 12.66 -12.39
C VAL A 153 4.20 14.13 -12.76
N ALA A 154 3.04 14.72 -12.46
CA ALA A 154 2.81 16.15 -12.59
C ALA A 154 3.12 16.84 -11.26
N VAL A 155 4.00 17.85 -11.30
CA VAL A 155 4.41 18.63 -10.12
C VAL A 155 4.02 20.10 -10.31
N GLY A 156 3.31 20.68 -9.34
CA GLY A 156 3.00 22.11 -9.32
C GLY A 156 4.24 22.95 -9.00
N SER A 157 4.34 24.12 -9.62
CA SER A 157 5.55 24.96 -9.68
C SER A 157 6.05 25.56 -8.34
N PHE A 158 5.33 25.43 -7.22
CA PHE A 158 5.61 26.22 -6.00
C PHE A 158 5.86 25.45 -4.69
N ASN A 159 5.84 24.10 -4.65
CA ASN A 159 6.08 23.35 -3.39
C ASN A 159 6.99 22.13 -3.60
N TRP A 160 8.30 22.39 -3.67
CA TRP A 160 9.32 21.40 -4.00
C TRP A 160 10.04 20.87 -2.76
N CYS A 161 10.05 19.54 -2.57
CA CYS A 161 10.95 18.86 -1.65
C CYS A 161 12.03 18.12 -2.45
N PRO A 162 13.28 18.61 -2.52
CA PRO A 162 14.32 18.10 -3.41
C PRO A 162 14.65 16.60 -3.24
N VAL A 163 14.56 16.10 -2.00
CA VAL A 163 14.92 14.72 -1.64
C VAL A 163 13.99 13.70 -2.32
N LYS A 164 12.70 14.00 -2.46
CA LYS A 164 11.69 13.02 -2.96
C LYS A 164 11.63 12.92 -4.48
N ILE A 165 12.34 13.81 -5.20
CA ILE A 165 12.37 13.81 -6.66
C ILE A 165 13.53 12.98 -7.18
N GLN A 166 14.64 12.87 -6.45
CA GLN A 166 15.77 12.03 -6.85
C GLN A 166 15.36 10.56 -7.04
N THR A 167 14.44 10.05 -6.20
CA THR A 167 13.84 8.70 -6.31
C THR A 167 12.95 8.50 -7.54
N THR A 168 12.53 9.57 -8.24
CA THR A 168 11.66 9.47 -9.44
C THR A 168 12.40 9.58 -10.76
N ARG A 169 13.69 9.94 -10.75
CA ARG A 169 14.49 10.22 -11.96
C ARG A 169 15.50 9.12 -12.32
N SER A 170 15.47 7.98 -11.65
CA SER A 170 16.36 6.82 -11.90
C SER A 170 15.80 5.86 -12.92
#